data_AF-A0A7Y3A2A3-F1
#
_entry.id   AF-A0A7Y3A2A3-F1
#
_cell.length_a   1.000
_cell.length_b   1.000
_cell.length_c   1.000
_cell.angle_alpha   90.00
_cell.angle_beta   90.00
_cell.angle_gamma   90.00
#
_symmetry.space_group_name_H-M   'P 1'
#
loop_
_entity.id
_entity.type
_entity.pdbx_description
1 polymer ?
#
loop_
_entity_poly.entity_id
_entity_poly.type
_entity_poly.pdbx_seq_one_letter_code
_entity_poly.pdbx_strand_id
1 'polypeptide(L)'
;MSYITDFHVHLALKAANNGAIKTIWEYKKNSPPKNFLFYFNVLRRIALDSIFREYATETQADLGNCADGHVRLVLCTLYPIERQYIARRNTFVWLLSSITFFTKKFPFIQLCNKKRNLLVTMVRVMVGTSEKKARQIWDEQKSLDNTIDYFKEYKHEFKQLQEVHDVQPTRPGYEHKVFRIVRNYEELQQNIGNPDVISGIVNLEGIHGL
;
A
#
# COMPACT_ATOMS: atom_id res chain seq x y z
N MET A 1 4.89 32.21 3.14
CA MET A 1 5.08 31.01 2.30
C MET A 1 3.98 30.03 2.67
N SER A 2 3.18 29.55 1.72
CA SER A 2 2.14 28.55 1.97
C SER A 2 2.79 27.16 1.93
N TYR A 3 2.65 26.38 3.01
CA TYR A 3 3.19 25.03 3.09
C TYR A 3 2.15 24.04 2.58
N ILE A 4 2.52 23.20 1.63
CA ILE A 4 1.67 22.10 1.18
C ILE A 4 1.90 20.94 2.13
N THR A 5 0.84 20.58 2.85
CA THR A 5 0.80 19.39 3.69
C THR A 5 -0.03 18.33 2.97
N ASP A 6 0.44 17.09 3.01
CA ASP A 6 -0.43 15.97 2.70
C ASP A 6 -1.01 15.44 4.02
N PHE A 7 -2.32 15.34 4.08
CA PHE A 7 -3.06 14.94 5.28
C PHE A 7 -3.05 13.43 5.50
N HIS A 8 -2.63 12.60 4.52
CA HIS A 8 -2.64 11.15 4.69
C HIS A 8 -1.74 10.42 3.67
N VAL A 9 -0.58 9.94 4.10
CA VAL A 9 0.37 9.27 3.20
C VAL A 9 0.93 7.98 3.78
N HIS A 10 0.86 6.91 2.98
CA HIS A 10 1.44 5.60 3.28
C HIS A 10 2.88 5.44 2.75
N LEU A 11 3.81 6.28 3.21
CA LEU A 11 5.20 6.29 2.70
C LEU A 11 5.94 4.96 2.91
N ALA A 12 5.76 4.34 4.08
CA ALA A 12 6.47 3.11 4.46
C ALA A 12 5.80 1.82 3.98
N LEU A 13 4.51 1.88 3.64
CA LEU A 13 3.68 0.70 3.40
C LEU A 13 4.26 -0.19 2.29
N LYS A 14 4.73 0.41 1.20
CA LYS A 14 5.30 -0.34 0.08
C LYS A 14 6.65 -0.97 0.44
N ALA A 15 7.57 -0.19 1.00
CA ALA A 15 8.90 -0.65 1.35
C ALA A 15 8.85 -1.79 2.39
N ALA A 16 7.98 -1.66 3.40
CA ALA A 16 7.77 -2.68 4.42
C ALA A 16 7.18 -4.00 3.86
N ASN A 17 6.41 -3.92 2.78
CA ASN A 17 5.70 -5.09 2.23
C ASN A 17 6.28 -5.60 0.91
N ASN A 18 7.33 -4.97 0.39
CA ASN A 18 7.95 -5.29 -0.88
C ASN A 18 9.48 -5.17 -0.82
N GLY A 19 10.16 -6.28 -0.52
CA GLY A 19 11.63 -6.31 -0.42
C GLY A 19 12.39 -5.97 -1.70
N ALA A 20 11.71 -5.72 -2.82
CA ALA A 20 12.32 -5.15 -4.01
C ALA A 20 12.43 -3.61 -3.96
N ILE A 21 11.98 -2.98 -2.88
CA ILE A 21 12.07 -1.55 -2.61
C ILE A 21 12.92 -1.40 -1.36
N LYS A 22 14.04 -0.71 -1.47
CA LYS A 22 15.02 -0.65 -0.38
C LYS A 22 14.70 0.42 0.64
N THR A 23 14.12 1.53 0.21
CA THR A 23 13.84 2.69 1.06
C THR A 23 12.58 3.41 0.58
N ILE A 24 12.00 4.25 1.44
CA ILE A 24 10.82 5.07 1.11
C ILE A 24 11.12 6.26 0.17
N TRP A 25 12.37 6.38 -0.30
CA TRP A 25 12.77 7.33 -1.36
C TRP A 25 12.71 6.71 -2.75
N GLU A 26 12.63 5.38 -2.84
CA GLU A 26 12.60 4.66 -4.10
C GLU A 26 11.16 4.62 -4.65
N TYR A 27 10.94 5.35 -5.74
CA TYR A 27 9.72 5.24 -6.52
C TYR A 27 9.69 3.90 -7.27
N LYS A 28 8.56 3.20 -7.19
CA LYS A 28 8.32 1.98 -7.97
C LYS A 28 6.89 1.93 -8.44
N LYS A 29 6.67 1.80 -9.75
CA LYS A 29 5.33 1.53 -10.29
C LYS A 29 4.87 0.14 -9.89
N ASN A 30 3.59 -0.01 -9.60
CA ASN A 30 3.01 -1.35 -9.54
C ASN A 30 2.92 -1.92 -10.95
N SER A 31 3.04 -3.25 -11.05
CA SER A 31 2.73 -3.91 -12.31
C SER A 31 1.23 -3.73 -12.61
N PRO A 32 0.85 -3.15 -13.76
CA PRO A 32 -0.55 -3.01 -14.12
C PRO A 32 -1.15 -4.42 -14.18
N PRO A 33 -2.30 -4.66 -13.54
CA PRO A 33 -2.87 -5.98 -13.52
C PRO A 33 -3.43 -6.30 -14.90
N LYS A 34 -2.69 -7.09 -15.69
CA LYS A 34 -3.05 -7.43 -17.07
C LYS A 34 -4.46 -8.07 -17.21
N ASN A 35 -5.00 -8.64 -16.12
CA ASN A 35 -6.19 -9.49 -16.11
C ASN A 35 -7.19 -9.17 -14.98
N PHE A 36 -7.17 -7.98 -14.38
CA PHE A 36 -7.96 -7.70 -13.16
C PHE A 36 -9.48 -7.88 -13.37
N LEU A 37 -9.99 -7.44 -14.52
CA LEU A 37 -11.42 -7.29 -14.76
C LEU A 37 -12.05 -8.38 -15.66
N PHE A 38 -11.43 -9.57 -15.76
CA PHE A 38 -12.01 -10.69 -16.52
C PHE A 38 -13.41 -11.12 -16.05
N TYR A 39 -13.87 -10.62 -14.91
CA TYR A 39 -15.15 -10.97 -14.28
C TYR A 39 -16.29 -9.98 -14.55
N PHE A 40 -16.05 -8.87 -15.25
CA PHE A 40 -17.08 -7.87 -15.57
C PHE A 40 -17.45 -7.89 -17.06
N ASN A 41 -18.71 -7.55 -17.40
CA ASN A 41 -19.18 -7.39 -18.78
C ASN A 41 -18.22 -6.49 -19.60
N VAL A 42 -18.05 -6.80 -20.89
CA VAL A 42 -17.05 -6.21 -21.80
C VAL A 42 -16.96 -4.67 -21.72
N LEU A 43 -18.09 -3.97 -21.64
CA LEU A 43 -18.13 -2.50 -21.58
C LEU A 43 -17.70 -1.95 -20.21
N ARG A 44 -18.15 -2.57 -19.11
CA ARG A 44 -17.68 -2.22 -17.75
C ARG A 44 -16.20 -2.55 -17.58
N ARG A 45 -15.74 -3.65 -18.19
CA ARG A 45 -14.33 -4.04 -18.21
C ARG A 45 -13.47 -2.96 -18.84
N ILE A 46 -13.85 -2.40 -19.99
CA ILE A 46 -13.04 -1.39 -20.70
C ILE A 46 -12.95 -0.08 -19.90
N ALA A 47 -14.08 0.45 -19.41
CA ALA A 47 -14.11 1.71 -18.67
C ALA A 47 -13.37 1.61 -17.33
N LEU A 48 -13.60 0.51 -16.58
CA LEU A 48 -12.92 0.28 -15.32
C LEU A 48 -11.45 -0.14 -15.52
N ASP A 49 -11.06 -0.80 -16.62
CA ASP A 49 -9.65 -1.20 -16.83
C ASP A 49 -8.77 0.03 -17.00
N SER A 50 -9.22 1.05 -17.73
CA SER A 50 -8.40 2.25 -17.95
C SER A 50 -8.14 2.98 -16.63
N ILE A 51 -9.21 3.28 -15.90
CA ILE A 51 -9.13 3.98 -14.61
C ILE A 51 -8.37 3.13 -13.60
N PHE A 52 -8.73 1.86 -13.46
CA PHE A 52 -8.10 0.98 -12.50
C PHE A 52 -6.63 0.75 -12.83
N ARG A 53 -6.23 0.60 -14.10
CA ARG A 53 -4.81 0.46 -14.46
C ARG A 53 -4.03 1.71 -14.12
N GLU A 54 -4.56 2.90 -14.39
CA GLU A 54 -3.90 4.15 -14.08
C GLU A 54 -3.68 4.31 -12.57
N TYR A 55 -4.76 4.23 -11.79
CA TYR A 55 -4.67 4.33 -10.32
C TYR A 55 -3.82 3.20 -9.74
N ALA A 56 -4.05 1.94 -10.15
CA ALA A 56 -3.30 0.76 -9.70
C ALA A 56 -1.79 0.91 -9.88
N THR A 57 -1.35 1.56 -10.96
CA THR A 57 0.06 1.69 -11.31
C THR A 57 0.79 2.69 -10.41
N GLU A 58 0.07 3.72 -9.96
CA GLU A 58 0.61 4.88 -9.24
C GLU A 58 0.24 4.91 -7.74
N THR A 59 -0.36 3.83 -7.17
CA THR A 59 -1.12 3.88 -5.90
C THR A 59 -0.39 4.33 -4.63
N GLN A 60 0.92 4.59 -4.63
CA GLN A 60 1.63 4.93 -3.39
C GLN A 60 2.71 5.99 -3.59
N ALA A 61 2.70 6.98 -2.71
CA ALA A 61 3.68 8.06 -2.67
C ALA A 61 5.00 7.61 -2.05
N ASP A 62 6.08 8.28 -2.45
CA ASP A 62 7.43 8.18 -1.90
C ASP A 62 7.95 9.58 -1.57
N LEU A 63 9.02 9.67 -0.80
CA LEU A 63 9.60 10.95 -0.40
C LEU A 63 10.13 11.79 -1.57
N GLY A 64 10.51 11.16 -2.70
CA GLY A 64 10.90 11.89 -3.90
C GLY A 64 9.73 12.64 -4.52
N ASN A 65 8.56 11.97 -4.63
CA ASN A 65 7.33 12.63 -5.08
C ASN A 65 6.87 13.74 -4.12
N CYS A 66 7.05 13.56 -2.81
CA CYS A 66 6.81 14.63 -1.84
C CYS A 66 7.74 15.83 -2.07
N ALA A 67 9.04 15.58 -2.31
CA ALA A 67 10.01 16.63 -2.60
C ALA A 67 9.66 17.40 -3.89
N ASP A 68 9.32 16.68 -4.97
CA ASP A 68 8.91 17.26 -6.27
C ASP A 68 7.64 18.10 -6.15
N GLY A 69 6.68 17.65 -5.34
CA GLY A 69 5.45 18.38 -5.03
C GLY A 69 5.62 19.50 -4.00
N HIS A 70 6.86 19.77 -3.55
CA HIS A 70 7.16 20.71 -2.47
C HIS A 70 6.38 20.45 -1.16
N VAL A 71 6.03 19.19 -0.91
CA VAL A 71 5.38 18.74 0.33
C VAL A 71 6.45 18.62 1.41
N ARG A 72 6.32 19.44 2.45
CA ARG A 72 7.32 19.55 3.54
C ARG A 72 6.82 19.05 4.88
N LEU A 73 5.52 18.78 4.97
CA LEU A 73 4.88 18.12 6.10
C LEU A 73 4.02 16.98 5.57
N VAL A 74 4.27 15.78 6.05
CA VAL A 74 3.55 14.57 5.68
C VAL A 74 3.03 13.87 6.92
N LEU A 75 1.76 13.47 6.89
CA LEU A 75 1.24 12.52 7.86
C LEU A 75 1.63 11.11 7.41
N CYS A 76 2.64 10.53 8.07
CA CYS A 76 3.14 9.19 7.83
C CYS A 76 2.18 8.17 8.46
N THR A 77 1.15 7.80 7.71
CA THR A 77 0.16 6.83 8.17
C THR A 77 0.71 5.42 8.03
N LEU A 78 0.92 4.76 9.17
CA LEU A 78 1.20 3.33 9.25
C LEU A 78 -0.13 2.56 9.12
N TYR A 79 -0.15 1.53 8.27
CA TYR A 79 -1.39 0.84 7.93
C TYR A 79 -1.21 -0.68 7.89
N PRO A 80 -1.82 -1.43 8.82
CA PRO A 80 -1.79 -2.88 8.74
C PRO A 80 -2.76 -3.32 7.66
N ILE A 81 -2.36 -4.28 6.83
CA ILE A 81 -3.26 -4.78 5.79
C ILE A 81 -4.37 -5.58 6.47
N GLU A 82 -5.60 -5.09 6.41
CA GLU A 82 -6.71 -5.70 7.14
C GLU A 82 -7.12 -7.04 6.55
N ARG A 83 -6.89 -8.11 7.31
CA ARG A 83 -7.25 -9.47 6.87
C ARG A 83 -8.75 -9.64 6.82
N GLN A 84 -9.51 -8.93 7.65
CA GLN A 84 -10.97 -8.98 7.73
C GLN A 84 -11.65 -8.40 6.48
N TYR A 85 -11.08 -7.36 5.84
CA TYR A 85 -11.62 -6.85 4.57
C TYR A 85 -11.39 -7.81 3.42
N ILE A 86 -10.24 -8.47 3.42
CA ILE A 86 -9.97 -9.53 2.45
C ILE A 86 -10.80 -10.78 2.83
N ALA A 87 -11.11 -10.97 4.11
CA ALA A 87 -11.81 -12.12 4.66
C ALA A 87 -13.29 -11.83 4.83
N ARG A 88 -13.98 -11.71 3.71
CA ARG A 88 -15.43 -11.91 3.71
C ARG A 88 -15.81 -12.95 2.68
N ARG A 89 -16.35 -14.03 3.20
CA ARG A 89 -17.19 -15.00 2.51
C ARG A 89 -18.38 -14.38 1.72
N ASN A 90 -18.63 -13.06 1.66
CA ASN A 90 -20.00 -12.55 1.38
C ASN A 90 -20.23 -11.37 0.42
N THR A 91 -19.31 -10.95 -0.46
CA THR A 91 -19.72 -10.01 -1.54
C THR A 91 -19.10 -10.30 -2.89
N PHE A 92 -17.77 -10.42 -2.98
CA PHE A 92 -17.11 -10.74 -4.26
C PHE A 92 -17.22 -12.22 -4.62
N VAL A 93 -17.10 -13.14 -3.66
CA VAL A 93 -17.39 -14.57 -3.90
C VAL A 93 -18.86 -14.78 -4.26
N TRP A 94 -19.77 -14.00 -3.66
CA TRP A 94 -21.18 -13.98 -4.03
C TRP A 94 -21.38 -13.46 -5.46
N LEU A 95 -20.82 -12.30 -5.82
CA LEU A 95 -20.82 -11.76 -7.20
C LEU A 95 -20.23 -12.72 -8.24
N LEU A 96 -19.15 -13.41 -7.88
CA LEU A 96 -18.52 -14.43 -8.73
C LEU A 96 -19.32 -15.73 -8.79
N SER A 97 -20.05 -16.08 -7.73
CA SER A 97 -20.96 -17.22 -7.70
C SER A 97 -22.26 -16.96 -8.48
N SER A 98 -22.65 -15.71 -8.69
CA SER A 98 -23.74 -15.32 -9.60
C SER A 98 -23.40 -15.54 -11.09
N ILE A 99 -22.13 -15.84 -11.41
CA ILE A 99 -21.65 -16.24 -12.75
C ILE A 99 -21.77 -17.78 -12.93
N THR A 100 -22.55 -18.46 -12.10
CA THR A 100 -22.86 -19.90 -12.19
C THR A 100 -23.58 -20.30 -13.49
N PHE A 101 -23.97 -19.35 -14.35
CA PHE A 101 -24.53 -19.66 -15.66
C PHE A 101 -23.53 -20.37 -16.61
N PHE A 102 -22.22 -20.32 -16.35
CA PHE A 102 -21.20 -20.93 -17.24
C PHE A 102 -20.39 -22.09 -16.65
N THR A 103 -20.65 -22.54 -15.42
CA THR A 103 -19.80 -23.53 -14.73
C THR A 103 -20.23 -24.99 -14.90
N LYS A 104 -20.75 -25.38 -16.06
CA LYS A 104 -21.16 -26.78 -16.30
C LYS A 104 -20.08 -27.72 -16.85
N LYS A 105 -18.80 -27.31 -17.00
CA LYS A 105 -17.82 -28.19 -17.66
C LYS A 105 -16.40 -28.36 -17.10
N PHE A 106 -15.94 -27.67 -16.05
CA PHE A 106 -14.57 -27.91 -15.52
C PHE A 106 -14.45 -27.76 -13.99
N PRO A 107 -13.76 -28.68 -13.29
CA PRO A 107 -13.98 -28.98 -11.89
C PRO A 107 -13.21 -28.05 -10.94
N PHE A 108 -13.76 -27.91 -9.73
CA PHE A 108 -13.41 -27.07 -8.58
C PHE A 108 -11.95 -26.59 -8.39
N ILE A 109 -10.94 -27.40 -8.73
CA ILE A 109 -9.52 -27.09 -8.49
C ILE A 109 -9.04 -25.87 -9.30
N GLN A 110 -9.53 -25.71 -10.54
CA GLN A 110 -9.20 -24.52 -11.34
C GLN A 110 -9.84 -23.25 -10.78
N LEU A 111 -11.04 -23.35 -10.20
CA LEU A 111 -11.73 -22.21 -9.59
C LEU A 111 -11.00 -21.72 -8.34
N CYS A 112 -10.56 -22.64 -7.47
CA CYS A 112 -9.82 -22.30 -6.25
C CYS A 112 -8.48 -21.63 -6.55
N ASN A 113 -7.72 -22.17 -7.51
CA ASN A 113 -6.45 -21.55 -7.94
C ASN A 113 -6.66 -20.18 -8.60
N LYS A 114 -7.72 -20.02 -9.41
CA LYS A 114 -8.07 -18.72 -10.01
C LYS A 114 -8.50 -17.68 -8.97
N LYS A 115 -9.27 -18.07 -7.95
CA LYS A 115 -9.68 -17.19 -6.83
C LYS A 115 -8.48 -16.71 -6.01
N ARG A 116 -7.57 -17.63 -5.64
CA ARG A 116 -6.32 -17.30 -4.94
C ARG A 116 -5.49 -16.28 -5.74
N ASN A 117 -5.30 -16.53 -7.03
CA ASN A 117 -4.49 -15.65 -7.88
C ASN A 117 -5.11 -14.26 -8.03
N LEU A 118 -6.43 -14.15 -8.09
CA LEU A 118 -7.12 -12.86 -8.15
C LEU A 118 -6.91 -12.04 -6.87
N LEU A 119 -7.14 -12.64 -5.70
CA LEU A 119 -7.00 -11.94 -4.42
C LEU A 119 -5.56 -11.53 -4.13
N VAL A 120 -4.60 -12.42 -4.42
CA VAL A 120 -3.16 -12.07 -4.37
C VAL A 120 -2.86 -10.89 -5.30
N THR A 121 -3.45 -10.85 -6.50
CA THR A 121 -3.29 -9.72 -7.42
C THR A 121 -3.93 -8.44 -6.86
N MET A 122 -5.11 -8.52 -6.25
CA MET A 122 -5.78 -7.37 -5.61
C MET A 122 -4.93 -6.75 -4.50
N VAL A 123 -4.42 -7.57 -3.58
CA VAL A 123 -3.58 -7.10 -2.47
C VAL A 123 -2.30 -6.46 -2.99
N ARG A 124 -1.68 -7.04 -4.02
CA ARG A 124 -0.49 -6.47 -4.67
C ARG A 124 -0.78 -5.13 -5.34
N VAL A 125 -1.93 -4.99 -5.98
CA VAL A 125 -2.31 -3.76 -6.70
C VAL A 125 -2.68 -2.64 -5.74
N MET A 126 -3.55 -2.92 -4.77
CA MET A 126 -4.04 -1.89 -3.84
C MET A 126 -2.91 -1.39 -2.92
N VAL A 127 -2.03 -2.30 -2.49
CA VAL A 127 -1.06 -2.01 -1.43
C VAL A 127 0.40 -2.02 -1.93
N GLY A 128 0.65 -2.34 -3.19
CA GLY A 128 2.01 -2.38 -3.75
C GLY A 128 2.91 -3.49 -3.17
N THR A 129 2.33 -4.48 -2.49
CA THR A 129 3.07 -5.57 -1.82
C THR A 129 3.78 -6.51 -2.80
N SER A 130 4.81 -7.19 -2.30
CA SER A 130 5.42 -8.32 -3.01
C SER A 130 4.45 -9.50 -3.14
N GLU A 131 4.65 -10.35 -4.14
CA GLU A 131 3.86 -11.57 -4.28
C GLU A 131 3.97 -12.50 -3.08
N LYS A 132 5.17 -12.60 -2.50
CA LYS A 132 5.41 -13.38 -1.29
C LYS A 132 4.54 -12.92 -0.13
N LYS A 133 4.54 -11.61 0.17
CA LYS A 133 3.73 -11.03 1.25
C LYS A 133 2.23 -11.17 0.97
N ALA A 134 1.78 -10.93 -0.26
CA ALA A 134 0.38 -11.11 -0.64
C ALA A 134 -0.10 -12.58 -0.49
N ARG A 135 0.75 -13.57 -0.81
CA ARG A 135 0.46 -14.99 -0.57
C ARG A 135 0.42 -15.30 0.93
N GLN A 136 1.33 -14.75 1.72
CA GLN A 136 1.33 -14.90 3.17
C GLN A 136 0.03 -14.37 3.78
N ILE A 137 -0.39 -13.15 3.42
CA ILE A 137 -1.65 -12.56 3.88
C ILE A 137 -2.81 -13.48 3.53
N TRP A 138 -2.88 -13.99 2.30
CA TRP A 138 -3.91 -14.96 1.89
C TRP A 138 -3.91 -16.25 2.74
N ASP A 139 -2.73 -16.76 3.10
CA ASP A 139 -2.64 -17.99 3.90
C ASP A 139 -3.04 -17.75 5.37
N GLU A 140 -2.66 -16.61 5.95
CA GLU A 140 -3.08 -16.15 7.29
C GLU A 140 -4.61 -16.04 7.42
N GLN A 141 -5.30 -15.67 6.34
CA GLN A 141 -6.76 -15.61 6.32
C GLN A 141 -7.47 -16.96 6.42
N LYS A 142 -6.80 -18.07 6.11
CA LYS A 142 -7.43 -19.39 6.25
C LYS A 142 -7.56 -19.80 7.70
N SER A 143 -6.85 -19.11 8.60
CA SER A 143 -6.79 -19.39 10.03
C SER A 143 -7.30 -18.22 10.86
N LEU A 144 -8.37 -17.53 10.43
CA LEU A 144 -8.92 -16.35 11.11
C LEU A 144 -9.47 -16.60 12.52
N ASP A 145 -9.62 -17.88 12.91
CA ASP A 145 -9.90 -18.25 14.30
C ASP A 145 -8.70 -17.97 15.22
N ASN A 146 -7.54 -17.62 14.66
CA ASN A 146 -6.34 -17.19 15.37
C ASN A 146 -6.29 -15.66 15.48
N THR A 147 -5.91 -15.16 16.65
CA THR A 147 -5.58 -13.75 16.88
C THR A 147 -4.52 -13.28 15.88
N ILE A 148 -4.80 -12.19 15.15
CA ILE A 148 -3.83 -11.54 14.26
C ILE A 148 -3.14 -10.42 15.02
N ASP A 149 -1.82 -10.51 15.13
CA ASP A 149 -0.97 -9.49 15.75
C ASP A 149 -0.59 -8.42 14.71
N TYR A 150 -1.42 -7.38 14.60
CA TYR A 150 -1.17 -6.24 13.72
C TYR A 150 -0.06 -5.31 14.23
N PHE A 151 0.28 -5.37 15.52
CA PHE A 151 1.34 -4.55 16.11
C PHE A 151 2.72 -4.84 15.51
N LYS A 152 2.98 -6.10 15.14
CA LYS A 152 4.19 -6.47 14.39
C LYS A 152 4.31 -5.73 13.06
N GLU A 153 3.21 -5.49 12.36
CA GLU A 153 3.22 -4.79 11.07
C GLU A 153 3.43 -3.30 11.22
N TYR A 154 2.73 -2.67 12.17
CA TYR A 154 3.00 -1.29 12.55
C TYR A 154 4.47 -1.07 12.90
N LYS A 155 5.05 -1.95 13.72
CA LYS A 155 6.46 -1.89 14.09
C LYS A 155 7.39 -2.05 12.88
N HIS A 156 7.03 -2.92 11.94
CA HIS A 156 7.82 -3.13 10.74
C HIS A 156 7.79 -1.92 9.80
N GLU A 157 6.61 -1.32 9.59
CA GLU A 157 6.48 -0.09 8.80
C GLU A 157 7.15 1.10 9.47
N PHE A 158 6.98 1.27 10.79
CA PHE A 158 7.65 2.32 11.54
C PHE A 158 9.17 2.21 11.43
N LYS A 159 9.72 1.00 11.44
CA LYS A 159 11.16 0.76 11.24
C LYS A 159 11.65 1.31 9.90
N GLN A 160 10.86 1.23 8.83
CA GLN A 160 11.22 1.81 7.53
C GLN A 160 11.32 3.35 7.60
N LEU A 161 10.46 4.01 8.37
CA LEU A 161 10.58 5.45 8.60
C LEU A 161 11.82 5.79 9.43
N GLN A 162 12.10 5.00 10.47
CA GLN A 162 13.26 5.20 11.34
C GLN A 162 14.59 5.01 10.58
N GLU A 163 14.64 4.05 9.66
CA GLU A 163 15.85 3.77 8.85
C GLU A 163 16.24 4.94 7.94
N VAL A 164 15.32 5.84 7.60
CA VAL A 164 15.59 7.02 6.77
C VAL A 164 15.53 8.35 7.53
N HIS A 165 15.25 8.31 8.83
CA HIS A 165 15.24 9.49 9.69
C HIS A 165 16.65 10.06 9.81
N ASP A 166 16.81 11.34 9.47
CA ASP A 166 18.11 12.03 9.44
C ASP A 166 19.14 11.41 8.49
N VAL A 167 18.68 10.63 7.51
CA VAL A 167 19.52 10.05 6.46
C VAL A 167 19.23 10.75 5.14
N GLN A 168 20.29 11.24 4.49
CA GLN A 168 20.21 11.77 3.13
C GLN A 168 19.94 10.65 2.13
N PRO A 169 19.05 10.86 1.14
CA PRO A 169 18.78 9.84 0.15
C PRO A 169 19.98 9.64 -0.78
N THR A 170 20.16 8.41 -1.22
CA THR A 170 21.12 8.05 -2.28
C THR A 170 20.55 8.27 -3.69
N ARG A 171 19.29 8.71 -3.80
CA ARG A 171 18.60 8.95 -5.06
C ARG A 171 19.15 10.23 -5.70
N PRO A 172 19.66 10.16 -6.95
CA PRO A 172 20.18 11.34 -7.64
C PRO A 172 19.16 12.48 -7.71
N GLY A 173 19.59 13.70 -7.41
CA GLY A 173 18.76 14.91 -7.41
C GLY A 173 18.12 15.27 -6.07
N TYR A 174 18.15 14.38 -5.07
CA TYR A 174 17.58 14.62 -3.74
C TYR A 174 18.63 14.58 -2.61
N GLU A 175 19.92 14.51 -2.92
CA GLU A 175 21.02 14.30 -1.96
C GLU A 175 21.09 15.39 -0.88
N HIS A 176 20.59 16.58 -1.20
CA HIS A 176 20.49 17.71 -0.30
C HIS A 176 19.28 17.61 0.67
N LYS A 177 18.28 16.79 0.35
CA LYS A 177 17.08 16.60 1.17
C LYS A 177 17.32 15.67 2.35
N VAL A 178 16.51 15.84 3.39
CA VAL A 178 16.49 14.94 4.56
C VAL A 178 15.06 14.76 5.06
N PHE A 179 14.74 13.54 5.48
CA PHE A 179 13.48 13.25 6.13
C PHE A 179 13.64 13.19 7.65
N ARG A 180 12.71 13.80 8.38
CA ARG A 180 12.74 13.81 9.84
C ARG A 180 11.39 13.44 10.42
N ILE A 181 11.39 12.44 11.30
CA ILE A 181 10.23 12.14 12.13
C ILE A 181 10.16 13.19 13.23
N VAL A 182 9.01 13.82 13.38
CA VAL A 182 8.76 14.89 14.34
C VAL A 182 7.99 14.33 15.53
N ARG A 183 8.41 14.69 16.75
CA ARG A 183 7.82 14.21 18.01
C ARG A 183 7.01 15.27 18.74
N ASN A 184 7.27 16.54 18.47
CA ASN A 184 6.65 17.68 19.13
C ASN A 184 6.63 18.90 18.20
N TYR A 185 5.95 19.96 18.64
CA TYR A 185 5.77 21.17 17.86
C TYR A 185 7.09 21.94 17.68
N GLU A 186 7.97 21.92 18.68
CA GLU A 186 9.25 22.62 18.66
C GLU A 186 10.18 22.06 17.57
N GLU A 187 10.29 20.73 17.46
CA GLU A 187 11.00 20.04 16.39
C GLU A 187 10.39 20.36 15.02
N LEU A 188 9.05 20.43 14.93
CA LEU A 188 8.38 20.82 13.69
C LEU A 188 8.80 22.22 13.25
N GLN A 189 8.76 23.19 14.16
CA GLN A 189 9.12 24.59 13.86
C GLN A 189 10.56 24.70 13.38
N GLN A 190 11.49 23.99 14.02
CA GLN A 190 12.90 23.95 13.61
C GLN A 190 13.06 23.39 12.18
N ASN A 191 12.37 22.30 11.87
CA ASN A 191 12.43 21.65 10.56
C ASN A 191 11.79 22.49 9.45
N ILE A 192 10.68 23.19 9.74
CA ILE A 192 10.02 24.10 8.79
C ILE A 192 10.93 25.26 8.37
N GLY A 193 11.87 25.67 9.23
CA GLY A 193 12.88 26.68 8.90
C GLY A 193 13.87 26.25 7.80
N ASN A 194 14.02 24.94 7.54
CA ASN A 194 14.99 24.42 6.57
C ASN A 194 14.29 23.86 5.31
N PRO A 195 14.45 24.49 4.12
CA PRO A 195 13.77 24.08 2.88
C PRO A 195 14.11 22.66 2.40
N ASP A 196 15.16 22.06 2.94
CA ASP A 196 15.63 20.73 2.58
C ASP A 196 15.11 19.62 3.49
N VAL A 197 14.35 19.98 4.53
CA VAL A 197 13.73 19.03 5.44
C VAL A 197 12.29 18.76 5.03
N ILE A 198 11.96 17.47 4.91
CA ILE A 198 10.59 16.95 4.90
C ILE A 198 10.29 16.40 6.28
N SER A 199 9.29 16.94 6.95
CA SER A 199 8.85 16.53 8.28
C SER A 199 7.74 15.49 8.20
N GLY A 200 7.90 14.38 8.93
CA GLY A 200 6.90 13.33 9.06
C GLY A 200 6.30 13.29 10.46
N ILE A 201 4.97 13.41 10.56
CA ILE A 201 4.22 13.11 11.78
C ILE A 201 3.71 11.68 11.65
N VAL A 202 4.01 10.81 12.61
CA VAL A 202 3.57 9.42 12.55
C VAL A 202 2.14 9.30 13.04
N ASN A 203 1.31 8.63 12.25
CA ASN A 203 -0.07 8.32 12.59
C ASN A 203 -0.34 6.82 12.42
N LEU A 204 -1.27 6.28 13.20
CA LEU A 204 -1.76 4.92 13.05
C LEU A 204 -3.14 4.99 12.38
N GLU A 205 -3.28 4.40 11.21
CA GLU A 205 -4.61 4.13 10.64
C GLU A 205 -5.03 2.71 10.96
N GLY A 206 -6.30 2.56 11.32
CA GLY A 206 -6.88 1.25 11.61
C GLY A 206 -6.75 0.86 13.08
N ILE A 207 -7.35 1.68 13.96
CA ILE A 207 -7.37 1.44 15.42
C ILE A 207 -7.98 0.08 15.81
N HIS A 208 -8.72 -0.57 14.90
CA HIS A 208 -9.20 -1.95 15.05
C HIS A 208 -8.07 -2.99 15.17
N GLY A 209 -6.81 -2.59 14.92
CA GLY A 209 -5.62 -3.40 15.15
C GLY A 209 -5.03 -3.31 16.57
N LEU A 210 -5.60 -2.48 17.45
CA LEU A 210 -5.31 -2.41 18.89
C LEU A 210 -6.36 -3.19 19.69
#